data_AF-A0A7W1QWK6-F1
#
_entry.id   AF-A0A7W1QWK6-F1
#
_cell.length_a   1.000
_cell.length_b   1.000
_cell.length_c   1.000
_cell.angle_alpha   90.00
_cell.angle_beta   90.00
_cell.angle_gamma   90.00
#
_symmetry.space_group_name_H-M   'P 1'
#
loop_
_entity.id
_entity.type
_entity.pdbx_description
1 polymer ?
#
loop_
_entity_poly.entity_id
_entity_poly.type
_entity_poly.pdbx_seq_one_letter_code
_entity_poly.pdbx_strand_id
1 'polypeptide(L)'
;MNWLANNWDQVFTALVEHVVIAFTSLAIAFAVSLIVGIWAARHDRVFRWALAISGLLYTIPTLAFLALLIPIVGLGKTNAIICMVAFSLMILIRNVAVGLREVSADVVEAARGMGMTAAEIVRKVEVPIALPVMFAGIRT
;
A
#
# COMPACT_ATOMS: atom_id res chain seq x y z
N MET A 1 -33.27 22.56 3.22
CA MET A 1 -32.60 21.32 3.68
C MET A 1 -33.04 20.07 2.89
N ASN A 2 -33.74 20.19 1.75
CA ASN A 2 -34.29 19.02 1.00
C ASN A 2 -33.47 18.60 -0.23
N TRP A 3 -32.34 19.26 -0.52
CA TRP A 3 -31.54 18.96 -1.73
C TRP A 3 -30.99 17.54 -1.71
N LEU A 4 -30.52 17.07 -0.56
CA LEU A 4 -30.01 15.71 -0.35
C LEU A 4 -31.08 14.65 -0.63
N ALA A 5 -32.31 14.87 -0.14
CA ALA A 5 -33.44 13.97 -0.38
C ALA A 5 -33.82 13.93 -1.87
N ASN A 6 -33.70 15.05 -2.58
CA ASN A 6 -34.03 15.15 -4.00
C ASN A 6 -32.91 14.68 -4.94
N ASN A 7 -31.67 14.55 -4.46
CA ASN A 7 -30.50 14.14 -5.25
C ASN A 7 -29.83 12.88 -4.69
N TRP A 8 -30.58 12.09 -3.94
CA TRP A 8 -30.08 10.88 -3.29
C TRP A 8 -29.41 9.92 -4.28
N ASP A 9 -29.99 9.75 -5.46
CA ASP A 9 -29.45 8.89 -6.52
C ASP A 9 -28.10 9.37 -7.04
N GLN A 10 -27.90 10.69 -7.16
CA GLN A 10 -26.62 11.28 -7.58
C GLN A 10 -25.55 11.08 -6.51
N VAL A 11 -25.91 11.31 -5.24
CA VAL A 11 -24.99 11.12 -4.10
C VAL A 11 -24.60 9.65 -3.98
N PHE A 12 -25.55 8.72 -4.11
CA PHE A 12 -25.28 7.29 -4.06
C PHE A 12 -24.40 6.85 -5.23
N THR A 13 -24.66 7.33 -6.43
CA THR A 13 -23.82 7.05 -7.61
C THR A 13 -22.40 7.55 -7.39
N ALA A 14 -22.23 8.80 -6.94
CA ALA A 14 -20.92 9.37 -6.66
C ALA A 14 -20.17 8.59 -5.55
N LEU A 15 -20.88 8.14 -4.50
CA LEU A 15 -20.33 7.30 -3.45
C LEU A 15 -19.80 5.97 -4.02
N VAL A 16 -20.61 5.29 -4.84
CA VAL A 16 -20.21 4.04 -5.47
C VAL A 16 -18.99 4.24 -6.36
N GLU A 17 -18.96 5.32 -7.15
CA GLU A 17 -17.78 5.65 -7.98
C GLU A 17 -16.53 5.86 -7.11
N HIS A 18 -16.66 6.59 -5.99
CA HIS A 18 -15.56 6.83 -5.07
C HIS A 18 -15.04 5.53 -4.45
N VAL A 19 -15.96 4.65 -4.02
CA VAL A 19 -15.63 3.33 -3.46
C VAL A 19 -14.89 2.48 -4.49
N VAL A 20 -15.37 2.43 -5.73
CA VAL A 20 -14.70 1.68 -6.81
C VAL A 20 -13.29 2.21 -7.04
N ILE A 21 -13.11 3.53 -7.16
CA ILE A 21 -11.79 4.14 -7.34
C ILE A 21 -10.86 3.80 -6.16
N ALA A 22 -11.34 3.93 -4.93
CA ALA A 22 -10.56 3.65 -3.73
C ALA A 22 -10.14 2.18 -3.66
N PHE A 23 -11.07 1.24 -3.84
CA PHE A 23 -10.77 -0.19 -3.80
C PHE A 23 -9.85 -0.63 -4.93
N THR A 24 -10.06 -0.17 -6.16
CA THR A 24 -9.17 -0.48 -7.29
C THR A 24 -7.76 0.04 -7.02
N SER A 25 -7.63 1.27 -6.53
CA SER A 25 -6.33 1.86 -6.21
C SER A 25 -5.62 1.11 -5.09
N LEU A 26 -6.36 0.77 -4.02
CA LEU A 26 -5.82 0.02 -2.89
C LEU A 26 -5.38 -1.38 -3.30
N ALA A 27 -6.16 -2.09 -4.12
CA ALA A 27 -5.83 -3.42 -4.61
C ALA A 27 -4.52 -3.42 -5.44
N ILE A 28 -4.38 -2.44 -6.35
CA ILE A 28 -3.17 -2.26 -7.16
C ILE A 28 -1.98 -1.95 -6.25
N ALA A 29 -2.13 -0.98 -5.36
CA ALA A 29 -1.05 -0.57 -4.46
C ALA A 29 -0.64 -1.72 -3.53
N PHE A 30 -1.60 -2.47 -3.00
CA PHE A 30 -1.33 -3.63 -2.15
C PHE A 30 -0.55 -4.71 -2.89
N ALA A 31 -0.98 -5.10 -4.08
CA ALA A 31 -0.28 -6.10 -4.90
C ALA A 31 1.18 -5.70 -5.18
N VAL A 32 1.40 -4.45 -5.60
CA VAL A 32 2.75 -3.92 -5.86
C VAL A 32 3.57 -3.82 -4.57
N SER A 33 2.95 -3.39 -3.47
CA SER A 33 3.62 -3.25 -2.17
C SER A 33 4.07 -4.59 -1.59
N LEU A 34 3.33 -5.67 -1.81
CA LEU A 34 3.76 -7.01 -1.39
C LEU A 34 5.05 -7.40 -2.10
N ILE A 35 5.11 -7.20 -3.42
CA ILE A 35 6.30 -7.56 -4.21
C ILE A 35 7.50 -6.70 -3.78
N VAL A 36 7.33 -5.39 -3.80
CA VAL A 36 8.42 -4.45 -3.49
C VAL A 36 8.82 -4.53 -2.01
N GLY A 37 7.85 -4.65 -1.10
CA GLY A 37 8.07 -4.73 0.33
C GLY A 37 8.75 -6.03 0.77
N ILE A 38 8.36 -7.19 0.22
CA ILE A 38 9.07 -8.46 0.47
C ILE A 38 10.52 -8.37 -0.05
N TRP A 39 10.72 -7.77 -1.23
CA TRP A 39 12.07 -7.61 -1.78
C TRP A 39 12.93 -6.65 -0.95
N ALA A 40 12.33 -5.53 -0.51
CA ALA A 40 12.95 -4.55 0.37
C ALA A 40 13.32 -5.15 1.74
N ALA A 41 12.46 -6.00 2.31
CA ALA A 41 12.75 -6.67 3.59
C ALA A 41 14.08 -7.43 3.54
N ARG A 42 14.39 -8.07 2.41
CA ARG A 42 15.57 -8.91 2.21
C ARG A 42 16.85 -8.17 1.79
N HIS A 43 16.75 -6.91 1.35
CA HIS A 43 17.90 -6.15 0.84
C HIS A 43 17.98 -4.75 1.45
N ASP A 44 19.00 -4.48 2.27
CA ASP A 44 19.18 -3.18 2.94
C ASP A 44 19.26 -1.98 1.99
N ARG A 45 19.83 -2.18 0.80
CA ARG A 45 19.87 -1.13 -0.21
C ARG A 45 18.47 -0.81 -0.72
N VAL A 46 17.68 -1.83 -1.05
CA VAL A 46 16.30 -1.67 -1.54
C VAL A 46 15.42 -1.05 -0.46
N PHE A 47 15.56 -1.50 0.80
CA PHE A 47 14.86 -0.91 1.94
C PHE A 47 15.11 0.59 2.09
N ARG A 48 16.40 1.00 2.09
CA ARG A 48 16.77 2.41 2.22
C ARG A 48 16.21 3.26 1.07
N TRP A 49 16.30 2.78 -0.17
CA TRP A 49 15.73 3.50 -1.32
C TRP A 49 14.20 3.55 -1.27
N ALA A 50 13.54 2.45 -0.92
CA ALA A 50 12.08 2.41 -0.79
C ALA A 50 11.59 3.42 0.26
N LEU A 51 12.24 3.50 1.42
CA LEU A 51 11.91 4.47 2.45
C LEU A 51 12.23 5.92 2.04
N ALA A 52 13.34 6.14 1.34
CA ALA A 52 13.72 7.47 0.86
C ALA A 52 12.74 8.01 -0.18
N ILE A 53 12.42 7.20 -1.21
CA ILE A 53 11.45 7.55 -2.26
C ILE A 53 10.08 7.79 -1.64
N SER A 54 9.66 6.91 -0.71
CA SER A 54 8.41 7.07 0.01
C SER A 54 8.39 8.37 0.82
N GLY A 55 9.46 8.69 1.54
CA GLY A 55 9.59 9.94 2.28
C GLY A 55 9.51 11.18 1.38
N LEU A 56 10.17 11.16 0.23
CA LEU A 56 10.11 12.24 -0.76
C LEU A 56 8.71 12.40 -1.36
N LEU A 57 8.01 11.31 -1.63
CA LEU A 57 6.66 11.38 -2.18
C LEU A 57 5.66 11.96 -1.16
N TYR A 58 5.86 11.71 0.14
CA TYR A 58 5.00 12.26 1.20
C TYR A 58 5.05 13.78 1.32
N THR A 59 6.18 14.39 0.98
CA THR A 59 6.32 15.84 1.08
C THR A 59 5.54 16.56 -0.02
N ILE A 60 5.15 15.86 -1.08
CA ILE A 60 4.32 16.41 -2.15
C ILE A 60 2.86 16.41 -1.67
N PRO A 61 2.19 17.58 -1.61
CA PRO A 61 0.77 17.63 -1.31
C PRO A 61 -0.04 16.85 -2.35
N THR A 62 -1.02 16.04 -1.93
CA THR A 62 -1.83 15.22 -2.85
C THR A 62 -2.52 16.05 -3.93
N LEU A 63 -3.00 17.26 -3.58
CA LEU A 63 -3.59 18.19 -4.54
C LEU A 63 -2.57 18.66 -5.61
N ALA A 64 -1.32 18.90 -5.21
CA ALA A 64 -0.26 19.31 -6.14
C ALA A 64 0.12 18.15 -7.08
N PHE A 65 0.19 16.92 -6.55
CA PHE A 65 0.45 15.74 -7.37
C PHE A 65 -0.66 15.48 -8.39
N LEU A 66 -1.92 15.66 -7.99
CA LEU A 66 -3.07 15.55 -8.88
C LEU A 66 -3.01 16.61 -9.99
N ALA A 67 -2.72 17.87 -9.64
CA ALA A 67 -2.57 18.95 -10.60
C ALA A 67 -1.42 18.72 -11.59
N LEU A 68 -0.29 18.18 -11.11
CA LEU A 68 0.88 17.85 -11.92
C LEU A 68 0.56 16.77 -12.99
N LEU A 69 -0.36 15.86 -12.70
CA LEU A 69 -0.74 14.79 -13.61
C LEU A 69 -1.77 15.21 -14.67
N ILE A 70 -2.48 16.33 -14.49
CA ILE A 70 -3.51 16.80 -15.43
C ILE A 70 -2.98 16.92 -16.87
N PRO A 71 -1.81 17.52 -17.14
CA PRO A 71 -1.31 17.64 -18.51
C PRO A 71 -0.96 16.30 -19.17
N ILE A 72 -0.69 15.26 -18.37
CA ILE A 72 -0.22 13.95 -18.86
C ILE A 72 -1.39 13.00 -19.07
N VAL A 73 -2.29 12.91 -18.08
CA VAL A 73 -3.36 11.88 -18.03
C VAL A 73 -4.76 12.49 -18.04
N GLY A 74 -4.87 13.82 -18.02
CA GLY A 74 -6.13 14.54 -17.95
C GLY A 74 -6.74 14.61 -16.55
N LEU A 75 -7.91 15.23 -16.48
CA LEU A 75 -8.79 15.18 -15.30
C LEU A 75 -9.67 13.92 -15.38
N GLY A 76 -9.89 13.26 -14.24
CA GLY A 76 -10.85 12.15 -14.15
C GLY A 76 -10.36 10.96 -13.32
N LYS A 77 -11.07 9.83 -13.47
CA LYS A 77 -10.88 8.62 -12.66
C LYS A 77 -9.45 8.07 -12.73
N THR A 78 -8.85 8.04 -13.91
CA THR A 78 -7.47 7.54 -14.12
C THR A 78 -6.45 8.35 -13.31
N ASN A 79 -6.54 9.68 -13.33
CA ASN A 79 -5.66 10.54 -12.55
C ASN A 79 -5.82 10.30 -11.04
N ALA A 80 -7.08 10.21 -10.56
CA ALA A 80 -7.37 9.88 -9.17
C ALA A 80 -6.78 8.51 -8.76
N ILE A 81 -6.90 7.49 -9.61
CA ILE A 81 -6.32 6.16 -9.36
C ILE A 81 -4.80 6.23 -9.26
N ILE A 82 -4.12 6.91 -10.19
CA ILE A 82 -2.65 7.04 -10.18
C ILE A 82 -2.20 7.74 -8.89
N CYS A 83 -2.86 8.83 -8.50
CA CYS A 83 -2.60 9.52 -7.24
C CYS A 83 -2.78 8.56 -6.04
N MET A 84 -3.94 7.95 -5.91
CA MET A 84 -4.27 7.06 -4.79
C MET A 84 -3.30 5.88 -4.71
N VAL A 85 -2.91 5.28 -5.84
CA VAL A 85 -1.91 4.21 -5.89
C VAL A 85 -0.55 4.72 -5.38
N ALA A 86 -0.05 5.84 -5.92
CA ALA A 86 1.26 6.38 -5.55
C ALA A 86 1.36 6.68 -4.04
N PHE A 87 0.35 7.33 -3.48
CA PHE A 87 0.31 7.64 -2.04
C PHE A 87 0.09 6.39 -1.18
N SER A 88 -0.74 5.44 -1.61
CA SER A 88 -0.94 4.17 -0.88
C SER A 88 0.35 3.33 -0.86
N LEU A 89 1.10 3.29 -1.96
CA LEU A 89 2.37 2.56 -2.06
C LEU A 89 3.38 3.01 -1.03
N MET A 90 3.43 4.32 -0.77
CA MET A 90 4.35 4.91 0.21
C MET A 90 4.22 4.28 1.60
N ILE A 91 3.00 4.12 2.08
CA ILE A 91 2.70 3.56 3.40
C ILE A 91 2.78 2.03 3.34
N LEU A 92 2.19 1.42 2.31
CA LEU A 92 2.10 -0.03 2.22
C LEU A 92 3.47 -0.70 2.07
N ILE A 93 4.36 -0.16 1.22
CA ILE A 93 5.73 -0.71 1.07
C ILE A 93 6.47 -0.64 2.41
N ARG A 94 6.36 0.48 3.12
CA ARG A 94 6.96 0.64 4.45
C ARG A 94 6.41 -0.41 5.42
N ASN A 95 5.09 -0.54 5.53
CA ASN A 95 4.45 -1.46 6.47
C ASN A 95 4.81 -2.93 6.18
N VAL A 96 4.82 -3.32 4.90
CA VAL A 96 5.23 -4.66 4.46
C VAL A 96 6.70 -4.91 4.81
N ALA A 97 7.59 -3.99 4.43
CA ALA A 97 9.02 -4.19 4.60
C ALA A 97 9.45 -4.16 6.08
N VAL A 98 8.89 -3.24 6.88
CA VAL A 98 9.14 -3.17 8.32
C VAL A 98 8.54 -4.39 9.02
N GLY A 99 7.28 -4.74 8.75
CA GLY A 99 6.63 -5.89 9.38
C GLY A 99 7.39 -7.20 9.16
N LEU A 100 7.90 -7.44 7.94
CA LEU A 100 8.71 -8.62 7.65
C LEU A 100 10.09 -8.58 8.32
N ARG A 101 10.68 -7.39 8.50
CA ARG A 101 11.98 -7.22 9.19
C ARG A 101 11.89 -7.35 10.70
N GLU A 102 10.72 -7.13 11.28
CA GLU A 102 10.47 -7.29 12.72
C GLU A 102 10.33 -8.76 13.14
N VAL A 103 10.17 -9.68 12.19
CA VAL A 103 10.18 -11.13 12.47
C VAL A 103 11.56 -11.53 12.97
N SER A 104 11.63 -12.08 14.18
CA SER A 104 12.89 -12.46 14.83
C SER A 104 13.69 -13.46 14.00
N ALA A 105 15.01 -13.28 13.93
CA ALA A 105 15.91 -14.19 13.23
C ALA A 105 15.81 -15.63 13.77
N ASP A 106 15.63 -15.82 15.08
CA ASP A 106 15.51 -17.14 15.70
C ASP A 106 14.32 -17.94 15.17
N VAL A 107 13.17 -17.28 14.93
CA VAL A 107 11.99 -17.92 14.32
C VAL A 107 12.27 -18.33 12.88
N VAL A 108 13.01 -17.52 12.12
CA VAL A 108 13.41 -17.84 10.74
C VAL A 108 14.40 -19.00 10.70
N GLU A 109 15.39 -19.03 11.58
CA GLU A 109 16.36 -20.13 11.68
C GLU A 109 15.70 -21.42 12.17
N ALA A 110 14.74 -21.35 13.10
CA ALA A 110 13.93 -22.51 13.50
C ALA A 110 13.13 -23.07 12.31
N ALA A 111 12.50 -22.21 11.50
CA ALA A 111 11.78 -22.63 10.31
C ALA A 111 12.70 -23.27 9.26
N ARG A 112 13.93 -22.74 9.08
CA ARG A 112 14.96 -23.37 8.23
C ARG A 112 15.39 -24.73 8.77
N GLY A 113 15.59 -24.86 10.09
CA GLY A 113 15.92 -26.11 10.76
C GLY A 113 14.84 -27.20 10.60
N MET A 114 13.58 -26.81 10.40
CA MET A 114 12.48 -27.72 10.07
C MET A 114 12.43 -28.11 8.57
N GLY A 115 13.39 -27.68 7.76
CA GLY A 115 13.48 -28.03 6.33
C GLY A 115 12.58 -27.19 5.41
N MET A 116 12.06 -26.05 5.87
CA MET A 116 11.21 -25.18 5.05
C MET A 116 12.03 -24.45 3.97
N THR A 117 11.48 -24.37 2.76
CA THR A 117 12.05 -23.55 1.68
C THR A 117 11.88 -22.05 1.96
N ALA A 118 12.67 -21.19 1.32
CA ALA A 118 12.56 -19.73 1.49
C ALA A 118 11.14 -19.20 1.19
N ALA A 119 10.45 -19.76 0.18
CA ALA A 119 9.09 -19.37 -0.15
C ALA A 119 8.06 -19.82 0.90
N GLU A 120 8.29 -20.97 1.54
CA GLU A 120 7.45 -21.46 2.63
C GLU A 120 7.66 -20.64 3.91
N ILE A 121 8.90 -20.29 4.23
CA ILE A 121 9.21 -19.41 5.37
C ILE A 121 8.47 -18.08 5.21
N VAL A 122 8.55 -17.45 4.03
CA VAL A 122 7.79 -16.21 3.76
C VAL A 122 6.29 -16.41 3.99
N ARG A 123 5.69 -17.39 3.30
CA ARG A 123 4.22 -17.54 3.25
C ARG A 123 3.61 -18.09 4.53
N LYS A 124 4.29 -19.01 5.20
CA LYS A 124 3.77 -19.76 6.35
C LYS A 124 4.26 -19.25 7.70
N VAL A 125 5.36 -18.47 7.73
CA VAL A 125 5.97 -17.99 8.98
C VAL A 125 6.05 -16.47 9.01
N GLU A 126 6.82 -15.84 8.11
CA GLU A 126 7.05 -14.40 8.14
C GLU A 126 5.75 -13.62 7.92
N VAL A 127 4.96 -13.92 6.88
CA VAL A 127 3.73 -13.17 6.54
C VAL A 127 2.67 -13.27 7.65
N PRO A 128 2.32 -14.44 8.21
CA PRO A 128 1.37 -14.52 9.32
C PRO A 128 1.82 -13.76 10.58
N ILE A 129 3.12 -13.81 10.91
CA ILE A 129 3.67 -13.10 12.07
C ILE A 129 3.73 -11.59 11.84
N ALA A 130 4.10 -11.17 10.62
CA ALA A 130 4.17 -9.77 10.24
C ALA A 130 2.79 -9.13 10.02
N LEU A 131 1.74 -9.91 9.78
CA LEU A 131 0.41 -9.44 9.39
C LEU A 131 -0.12 -8.30 10.30
N PRO A 132 -0.08 -8.41 11.64
CA PRO A 132 -0.56 -7.35 12.53
C PRO A 132 0.23 -6.03 12.36
N VAL A 133 1.52 -6.11 12.06
CA VAL A 133 2.39 -4.96 11.81
C VAL A 133 2.14 -4.36 10.43
N MET A 134 1.95 -5.21 9.41
CA MET A 134 1.61 -4.77 8.05
C MET A 134 0.30 -3.95 8.03
N PHE A 135 -0.64 -4.32 8.90
CA PHE A 135 -1.92 -3.63 9.09
C PHE A 135 -1.95 -2.66 10.27
N ALA A 136 -0.81 -2.32 10.87
CA ALA A 136 -0.76 -1.43 12.04
C ALA A 136 -1.40 -0.06 11.77
N GLY A 137 -1.30 0.44 10.52
CA GLY A 137 -1.93 1.69 10.10
C GLY A 137 -3.47 1.66 10.01
N ILE A 138 -4.12 0.48 10.14
CA ILE A 138 -5.59 0.36 10.22
C ILE A 138 -6.08 0.51 11.67
N ARG A 139 -5.21 0.34 12.67
CA ARG A 139 -5.59 0.34 14.09
C ARG A 139 -5.57 1.74 14.73
N THR A 140 -5.08 2.76 14.05
CA THR A 140 -5.02 4.17 14.52
C THR A 140 -6.03 5.03 13.78
#